data_AF-A0A932SVN7-F1
#
_entry.id   AF-A0A932SVN7-F1
#
_cell.length_a   1.000
_cell.length_b   1.000
_cell.length_c   1.000
_cell.angle_alpha   90.00
_cell.angle_beta   90.00
_cell.angle_gamma   90.00
#
_symmetry.space_group_name_H-M   'P 1'
#
loop_
_entity.id
_entity.type
_entity.pdbx_description
1 polymer ?
#
loop_
_entity_poly.entity_id
_entity_poly.type
_entity_poly.pdbx_seq_one_letter_code
_entity_poly.pdbx_strand_id
1 'polypeptide(L)'
;MKIGFVSIDEVNRHLAQQMIPPELELECNVTGDFSVPIDAWVYDLDQLPDDVRSRVLLSLRSIAARKPVIVLSYAIPDQLRRALVRNGVRIDRRLEPRVFDELKAEILRRNGYGAA
;
A
#
# COMPACT_ATOMS: atom_id res chain seq x y z
N MET A 1 9.19 4.31 11.01
CA MET A 1 8.47 3.19 10.35
C MET A 1 8.60 3.41 8.86
N LYS A 2 8.82 2.36 8.07
CA LYS A 2 9.11 2.47 6.64
C LYS A 2 7.91 2.01 5.81
N ILE A 3 7.47 2.84 4.87
CA ILE A 3 6.34 2.58 3.98
C ILE A 3 6.86 2.39 2.57
N GLY A 4 6.52 1.27 1.95
CA GLY A 4 6.81 1.01 0.54
C GLY A 4 5.70 1.58 -0.33
N PHE A 5 6.04 2.42 -1.30
CA PHE A 5 5.11 3.00 -2.25
C PHE A 5 5.44 2.54 -3.66
N VAL A 6 4.53 1.76 -4.24
CA VAL A 6 4.70 1.17 -5.57
C VAL A 6 3.85 1.92 -6.58
N SER A 7 4.50 2.72 -7.42
CA SER A 7 3.88 3.41 -8.54
C SER A 7 4.93 3.70 -9.63
N ILE A 8 4.55 3.52 -10.90
CA ILE A 8 5.36 4.01 -12.02
C ILE A 8 5.09 5.49 -12.33
N ASP A 9 4.02 6.07 -11.79
CA ASP A 9 3.63 7.47 -12.00
C ASP A 9 4.50 8.42 -11.16
N GLU A 10 5.26 9.26 -11.86
CA GLU A 10 6.13 10.27 -11.27
C GLU A 10 5.36 11.28 -10.41
N VAL A 11 4.16 11.65 -10.82
CA VAL A 11 3.31 12.60 -10.09
C VAL A 11 2.88 12.00 -8.77
N ASN A 12 2.37 10.76 -8.79
CA ASN A 12 1.96 10.09 -7.56
C ASN A 12 3.14 9.83 -6.62
N ARG A 13 4.33 9.50 -7.14
CA ARG A 13 5.53 9.37 -6.30
C ARG A 13 5.91 10.70 -5.65
N HIS A 14 5.90 11.79 -6.41
CA HIS A 14 6.21 13.11 -5.88
C HIS A 14 5.18 13.56 -4.82
N LEU A 15 3.90 13.35 -5.09
CA LEU A 15 2.83 13.64 -4.13
C LEU A 15 2.98 12.81 -2.85
N ALA A 16 3.31 11.51 -2.97
CA ALA A 16 3.54 10.66 -1.81
C ALA A 16 4.67 11.19 -0.92
N GLN A 17 5.76 11.69 -1.51
CA GLN A 17 6.87 12.31 -0.77
C GLN A 17 6.47 13.60 -0.06
N GLN A 18 5.55 14.38 -0.62
CA GLN A 18 5.05 15.60 0.01
C GLN A 18 4.02 15.32 1.11
N MET A 19 3.27 14.23 0.99
CA MET A 19 2.17 13.89 1.89
C MET A 19 2.60 13.02 3.07
N ILE A 20 3.75 12.34 2.98
CA ILE A 20 4.17 11.43 4.04
C ILE A 20 4.48 12.21 5.33
N PRO A 21 3.92 11.79 6.48
CA PRO A 21 4.26 12.35 7.78
C PRO A 21 5.76 12.24 8.09
N PRO A 22 6.36 13.23 8.79
CA PRO A 22 7.80 13.28 9.04
C PRO A 22 8.34 12.11 9.88
N GLU A 23 7.50 11.40 10.63
CA GLU A 23 7.84 10.20 11.41
C GLU A 23 7.87 8.90 10.59
N LEU A 24 7.46 8.96 9.33
CA LEU A 24 7.46 7.83 8.40
C LEU A 24 8.52 8.04 7.33
N GLU A 25 9.17 6.96 6.93
CA GLU A 25 10.09 6.94 5.80
C GLU A 25 9.39 6.35 4.57
N LEU A 26 9.52 7.01 3.42
CA LEU A 26 8.94 6.53 2.17
C LEU A 26 10.01 5.86 1.30
N GLU A 27 9.79 4.61 0.93
CA GLU A 27 10.56 3.92 -0.09
C GLU A 27 9.74 3.81 -1.37
N CYS A 28 10.07 4.61 -2.36
CA CYS A 28 9.45 4.51 -3.69
C CYS A 28 10.07 3.35 -4.45
N ASN A 29 9.26 2.34 -4.80
CA ASN A 29 9.73 1.14 -5.48
C ASN A 29 8.91 0.90 -6.76
N VAL A 30 9.56 0.87 -7.91
CA VAL A 30 8.88 0.69 -9.20
C VAL A 30 8.74 -0.78 -9.59
N THR A 31 9.59 -1.66 -9.04
CA THR A 31 9.69 -3.07 -9.43
C THR A 31 8.83 -4.00 -8.59
N GLY A 32 8.30 -3.50 -7.46
CA GLY A 32 7.60 -4.34 -6.48
C GLY A 32 8.54 -5.31 -5.77
N ASP A 33 9.82 -4.95 -5.62
CA ASP A 33 10.76 -5.74 -4.82
C ASP A 33 10.37 -5.73 -3.33
N PHE A 34 9.85 -6.87 -2.87
CA PHE A 34 9.40 -7.07 -1.49
C PHE A 34 10.52 -7.50 -0.54
N SER A 35 11.77 -7.58 -1.01
CA SER A 35 12.93 -7.91 -0.17
C SER A 35 13.31 -6.77 0.79
N VAL A 36 12.90 -5.55 0.49
CA VAL A 36 13.15 -4.38 1.33
C VAL A 36 12.36 -4.52 2.65
N PRO A 37 13.01 -4.28 3.81
CA PRO A 37 12.33 -4.29 5.10
C PRO A 37 11.37 -3.09 5.21
N ILE A 38 10.13 -3.32 4.82
CA ILE A 38 9.03 -2.34 4.83
C ILE A 38 8.00 -2.72 5.91
N ASP A 39 7.46 -1.76 6.65
CA ASP A 39 6.43 -2.00 7.68
C ASP A 39 5.02 -2.09 7.07
N ALA A 40 4.73 -1.31 6.03
CA ALA A 40 3.47 -1.36 5.29
C ALA A 40 3.62 -0.93 3.82
N TRP A 41 2.65 -1.32 2.99
CA TRP A 41 2.69 -1.07 1.55
C TRP A 41 1.51 -0.25 1.05
N VAL A 42 1.78 0.63 0.08
CA VAL A 42 0.81 1.29 -0.78
C VAL A 42 1.11 0.90 -2.22
N TYR A 43 0.12 0.41 -2.94
CA TYR A 43 0.22 0.08 -4.37
C TYR A 43 -0.72 0.94 -5.18
N ASP A 44 -0.19 1.76 -6.09
CA ASP A 44 -0.96 2.41 -7.13
C ASP A 44 -1.03 1.50 -8.35
N LEU A 45 -2.18 0.87 -8.59
CA LEU A 45 -2.32 -0.15 -9.64
C LEU A 45 -2.74 0.41 -10.99
N ASP A 46 -3.28 1.63 -11.05
CA ASP A 46 -3.90 2.14 -12.27
C ASP A 46 -2.86 2.43 -13.36
N GLN A 47 -1.63 2.72 -12.94
CA GLN A 47 -0.53 3.04 -13.84
C GLN A 47 0.41 1.85 -14.05
N LEU A 48 0.29 0.75 -13.29
CA LEU A 48 1.21 -0.37 -13.44
C LEU A 48 0.99 -1.14 -14.75
N PRO A 49 2.08 -1.60 -15.40
CA PRO A 49 1.99 -2.56 -16.50
C PRO A 49 1.22 -3.82 -16.08
N ASP A 50 0.51 -4.44 -17.02
CA ASP A 50 -0.37 -5.58 -16.74
C ASP A 50 0.32 -6.76 -16.04
N ASP A 51 1.57 -7.05 -16.42
CA ASP A 51 2.38 -8.12 -15.84
C ASP A 51 2.79 -7.79 -14.39
N VAL A 52 3.15 -6.53 -14.11
CA VAL A 52 3.50 -6.05 -12.77
C VAL A 52 2.25 -6.05 -11.89
N ARG A 53 1.14 -5.49 -12.40
CA ARG A 53 -0.16 -5.45 -11.72
C ARG A 53 -0.63 -6.84 -11.35
N SER A 54 -0.53 -7.80 -12.26
CA SER A 54 -0.92 -9.20 -12.01
C SER A 54 -0.04 -9.84 -10.92
N ARG A 55 1.27 -9.64 -10.96
CA ARG A 55 2.21 -10.13 -9.92
C ARG A 55 1.94 -9.52 -8.55
N VAL A 56 1.66 -8.23 -8.50
CA VAL A 56 1.27 -7.53 -7.27
C VAL A 56 -0.01 -8.14 -6.73
N LEU A 57 -1.07 -8.21 -7.53
CA LEU A 57 -2.37 -8.77 -7.12
C LEU A 57 -2.27 -10.20 -6.58
N LEU A 58 -1.45 -11.05 -7.20
CA LEU A 58 -1.17 -12.41 -6.71
C LEU A 58 -0.48 -12.40 -5.34
N SER A 59 0.43 -11.45 -5.12
CA SER A 59 1.22 -11.31 -3.90
C SER A 59 0.45 -10.65 -2.75
N LEU A 60 -0.57 -9.83 -3.04
CA LEU A 60 -1.31 -9.08 -2.02
C LEU A 60 -1.90 -9.97 -0.92
N ARG A 61 -2.33 -11.19 -1.25
CA ARG A 61 -2.90 -12.12 -0.26
C ARG A 61 -1.89 -12.53 0.81
N SER A 62 -0.64 -12.81 0.43
CA SER A 62 0.39 -13.23 1.38
C SER A 62 0.96 -12.04 2.15
N ILE A 63 1.06 -10.88 1.51
CA ILE A 63 1.59 -9.65 2.12
C ILE A 63 0.60 -9.09 3.15
N ALA A 64 -0.68 -8.95 2.80
CA ALA A 64 -1.69 -8.35 3.67
C ALA A 64 -1.92 -9.12 4.98
N ALA A 65 -1.72 -10.44 4.93
CA ALA A 65 -1.74 -11.29 6.12
C ALA A 65 -0.66 -10.93 7.14
N ARG A 66 0.45 -10.34 6.71
CA ARG A 66 1.62 -10.04 7.56
C ARG A 66 1.75 -8.56 7.84
N LYS A 67 1.47 -7.71 6.85
CA LYS A 67 1.72 -6.28 6.89
C LYS A 67 0.48 -5.51 6.42
N PRO A 68 0.28 -4.28 6.89
CA PRO A 68 -0.76 -3.40 6.37
C PRO A 68 -0.54 -3.12 4.88
N VAL A 69 -1.64 -3.14 4.12
CA VAL A 69 -1.60 -2.88 2.68
C VAL A 69 -2.77 -1.98 2.29
N ILE A 70 -2.46 -0.92 1.56
CA ILE A 70 -3.43 -0.10 0.83
C ILE A 70 -3.18 -0.26 -0.68
N VAL A 71 -4.27 -0.35 -1.43
CA VAL A 71 -4.27 -0.34 -2.88
C VAL A 71 -5.02 0.90 -3.36
N LEU A 72 -4.40 1.67 -4.24
CA LEU A 72 -5.01 2.79 -4.95
C LEU A 72 -5.41 2.31 -6.34
N SER A 73 -6.71 2.32 -6.64
CA SER A 73 -7.19 2.05 -7.99
C SER A 73 -8.65 2.43 -8.20
N TYR A 74 -8.95 3.02 -9.36
CA TYR A 74 -10.33 3.19 -9.86
C TYR A 74 -10.87 1.94 -10.56
N ALA A 75 -10.00 1.08 -11.08
CA ALA A 75 -10.34 0.03 -12.04
C ALA A 75 -10.50 -1.38 -11.45
N ILE A 76 -10.52 -1.54 -10.12
CA ILE A 76 -10.68 -2.88 -9.50
C ILE A 76 -12.12 -3.37 -9.61
N PRO A 77 -12.38 -4.53 -10.26
CA PRO A 77 -13.71 -5.14 -10.33
C PRO A 77 -14.22 -5.53 -8.93
N ASP A 78 -15.53 -5.43 -8.72
CA ASP A 78 -16.14 -5.65 -7.40
C ASP A 78 -15.85 -7.03 -6.78
N GLN A 79 -15.78 -8.08 -7.60
CA GLN A 79 -15.44 -9.42 -7.11
C GLN A 79 -14.01 -9.45 -6.55
N LEU A 80 -13.06 -8.84 -7.25
CA LEU A 80 -11.67 -8.74 -6.80
C LEU A 80 -11.55 -7.83 -5.58
N ARG A 81 -12.26 -6.69 -5.58
CA ARG A 81 -12.34 -5.78 -4.42
C ARG A 81 -12.75 -6.53 -3.16
N ARG A 82 -13.85 -7.28 -3.21
CA ARG A 82 -14.33 -8.08 -2.07
C ARG A 82 -13.33 -9.16 -1.65
N ALA A 83 -12.61 -9.77 -2.59
CA ALA A 83 -11.58 -10.75 -2.27
C ALA A 83 -10.41 -10.10 -1.53
N LEU A 84 -9.91 -8.96 -2.01
CA LEU A 84 -8.80 -8.22 -1.40
C LEU A 84 -9.16 -7.71 0.01
N VAL A 85 -10.34 -7.10 0.16
CA VAL A 85 -10.82 -6.61 1.47
C VAL A 85 -10.92 -7.73 2.50
N ARG A 86 -11.42 -8.92 2.12
CA ARG A 86 -11.45 -10.09 3.01
C ARG A 86 -10.06 -10.57 3.45
N ASN A 87 -9.01 -10.26 2.69
CA ASN A 87 -7.63 -10.56 3.06
C ASN A 87 -6.95 -9.42 3.82
N GLY A 88 -7.70 -8.41 4.28
CA GLY A 88 -7.16 -7.27 5.03
C GLY A 88 -6.47 -6.21 4.16
N VAL A 89 -6.64 -6.26 2.84
CA VAL A 89 -6.21 -5.19 1.94
C VAL A 89 -7.25 -4.09 1.94
N ARG A 90 -6.84 -2.87 2.28
CA ARG A 90 -7.68 -1.70 2.10
C ARG A 90 -7.56 -1.19 0.67
N ILE A 91 -8.66 -0.71 0.11
CA ILE A 91 -8.71 -0.18 -1.26
C ILE A 91 -9.26 1.22 -1.23
N ASP A 92 -8.44 2.18 -1.65
CA ASP A 92 -8.82 3.56 -1.87
C ASP A 92 -8.73 3.89 -3.37
N ARG A 93 -9.32 5.02 -3.76
CA ARG A 93 -9.32 5.47 -5.16
C ARG A 93 -8.21 6.48 -5.46
N ARG A 94 -7.71 7.16 -4.43
CA ARG A 94 -6.80 8.31 -4.55
C ARG A 94 -5.74 8.25 -3.48
N LEU A 95 -4.57 8.76 -3.82
CA LEU A 95 -3.55 9.10 -2.85
C LEU A 95 -4.00 10.36 -2.08
N GLU A 96 -4.15 10.24 -0.78
CA GLU A 96 -4.55 11.33 0.12
C GLU A 96 -3.73 11.21 1.42
N PRO A 97 -3.51 12.29 2.18
CA PRO A 97 -2.72 12.25 3.42
C PRO A 97 -3.17 11.17 4.41
N ARG A 98 -4.49 10.97 4.54
CA ARG A 98 -5.08 9.95 5.43
C ARG A 98 -4.60 8.52 5.16
N VAL A 99 -4.17 8.22 3.93
CA VAL A 99 -3.63 6.89 3.55
C VAL A 99 -2.44 6.53 4.46
N PHE A 100 -1.57 7.51 4.75
CA PHE A 100 -0.40 7.30 5.59
C PHE A 100 -0.75 7.24 7.07
N ASP A 101 -1.68 8.09 7.54
CA ASP A 101 -2.15 8.08 8.92
C ASP A 101 -2.81 6.75 9.29
N GLU A 102 -3.61 6.20 8.37
CA GLU A 102 -4.29 4.92 8.55
C GLU A 102 -3.31 3.75 8.54
N LEU A 103 -2.29 3.77 7.66
CA LEU A 103 -1.22 2.79 7.70
C LEU A 103 -0.46 2.83 9.02
N LYS A 104 -0.10 4.02 9.50
CA LYS A 104 0.57 4.21 10.79
C LYS A 104 -0.27 3.60 11.92
N ALA A 105 -1.55 3.94 11.97
CA ALA A 105 -2.48 3.41 12.97
C ALA A 105 -2.59 1.87 12.90
N GLU A 106 -2.60 1.29 11.70
CA GLU A 106 -2.65 -0.17 11.52
C GLU A 106 -1.33 -0.86 11.93
N ILE A 107 -0.17 -0.28 11.63
CA ILE A 107 1.12 -0.83 12.08
C ILE A 107 1.19 -0.81 13.61
N LEU A 108 0.84 0.31 14.26
CA LEU A 108 0.80 0.42 15.73
C LEU A 108 -0.20 -0.57 16.33
N ARG A 109 -1.38 -0.68 15.70
CA ARG A 109 -2.32 -1.81 15.69
C ARG A 109 -1.65 -3.15 15.97
N ARG A 110 -0.98 -3.63 14.93
CA ARG A 110 -0.45 -5.00 14.84
C ARG A 110 0.75 -5.25 15.74
N ASN A 111 1.52 -4.20 16.05
CA ASN A 111 2.68 -4.29 16.92
C ASN A 111 2.35 -4.26 18.41
N GLY A 112 1.06 -4.25 18.79
CA GLY A 112 0.64 -4.29 20.19
C GLY A 112 0.73 -2.95 20.93
N TYR A 113 0.94 -1.84 20.20
CA TYR A 113 0.91 -0.48 20.77
C TYR A 113 -0.51 0.12 20.83
N GLY A 114 -1.54 -0.73 20.79
CA GLY A 114 -2.95 -0.34 20.72
C GLY A 114 -3.87 -1.36 21.37
N ALA A 115 -3.68 -1.61 22.67
CA ALA A 115 -4.71 -2.07 23.58
C ALA A 115 -4.28 -1.70 25.02
N ALA A 116 -4.66 -0.49 25.44
CA ALA A 116 -4.85 -0.17 26.85
C ALA A 116 -6.35 -0.13 27.12
#